data_AF-A0A523EZ18-F1
#
_entry.id   AF-A0A523EZ18-F1
#
_cell.length_a   1.000
_cell.length_b   1.000
_cell.length_c   1.000
_cell.angle_alpha   90.00
_cell.angle_beta   90.00
_cell.angle_gamma   90.00
#
_symmetry.space_group_name_H-M   'P 1'
#
loop_
_entity.id
_entity.type
_entity.pdbx_description
1 polymer ?
#
loop_
_entity_poly.entity_id
_entity_poly.type
_entity_poly.pdbx_seq_one_letter_code
_entity_poly.pdbx_strand_id
1 'polypeptide(L)'
;MEYDPGRRRFLKTAGMGVFGVAIFGVAIVSCSDEGTSEASTSSTQPSSTTTTSAAATTTTATVVSTTAPPITDVVTSKRVDLGFVSAYIVDRGDGLVVVDTGVGGSAAAIQAVIEEYGRSWADVGYVIATHDHPDHVGSLNAVLALATDADVFAGSLDAAGIGSDRPITQLSDGDVVNGVEVIATPGHTKGHISLLDPDVGLFSGDAINGADGGVIGPNPRFTSDLAAADASVVKLATYTYEQIFFGHGEPVLTGGSAAVKKLADSL
;
A
#
# COMPACT_ATOMS: atom_id res chain seq x y z
N MET A 1 8.03 28.80 -53.86
CA MET A 1 9.50 28.99 -53.81
C MET A 1 9.73 30.05 -52.77
N GLU A 2 10.10 29.65 -51.54
CA GLU A 2 10.46 30.46 -50.34
C GLU A 2 10.43 29.42 -49.20
N TYR A 3 11.48 28.96 -48.50
CA TYR A 3 12.80 29.41 -48.04
C TYR A 3 12.81 30.51 -46.97
N ASP A 4 13.09 30.10 -45.71
CA ASP A 4 14.16 30.55 -44.78
C ASP A 4 13.67 30.47 -43.31
N PRO A 5 14.45 30.70 -42.22
CA PRO A 5 15.82 30.31 -41.81
C PRO A 5 15.80 29.55 -40.47
N GLY A 6 16.99 29.23 -39.90
CA GLY A 6 17.10 29.26 -38.43
C GLY A 6 18.00 28.25 -37.74
N ARG A 7 19.21 28.03 -38.25
CA ARG A 7 20.24 27.21 -37.56
C ARG A 7 21.08 28.06 -36.60
N ARG A 8 21.35 27.48 -35.41
CA ARG A 8 22.51 27.65 -34.49
C ARG A 8 22.45 28.73 -33.40
N ARG A 9 22.67 28.30 -32.15
CA ARG A 9 23.82 28.74 -31.34
C ARG A 9 24.20 27.72 -30.28
N PHE A 10 25.46 27.28 -30.38
CA PHE A 10 26.23 26.61 -29.34
C PHE A 10 26.69 27.69 -28.35
N LEU A 11 26.51 27.48 -27.04
CA LEU A 11 27.40 28.05 -26.04
C LEU A 11 27.79 26.95 -25.05
N LYS A 12 29.09 26.67 -25.01
CA LYS A 12 29.75 25.91 -23.95
C LYS A 12 29.85 26.80 -22.72
N THR A 13 29.58 26.23 -21.55
CA THR A 13 30.20 26.72 -20.30
C THR A 13 30.64 25.51 -19.51
N ALA A 14 31.95 25.43 -19.30
CA ALA A 14 32.63 24.43 -18.50
C ALA A 14 32.53 24.84 -17.03
N GLY A 15 32.04 23.94 -16.19
CA GLY A 15 32.12 24.03 -14.73
C GLY A 15 32.91 22.82 -14.23
N MET A 16 34.11 23.08 -13.72
CA MET A 16 34.99 22.09 -13.08
C MET A 16 34.35 21.62 -11.77
N GLY A 17 33.98 20.35 -11.69
CA GLY A 17 33.58 19.66 -10.46
C GLY A 17 34.62 18.62 -10.10
N VAL A 18 35.16 18.72 -8.89
CA VAL A 18 36.16 17.81 -8.32
C VAL A 18 35.52 16.43 -8.10
N PHE A 19 36.04 15.40 -8.77
CA PHE A 19 35.74 14.00 -8.47
C PHE A 19 36.56 13.54 -7.25
N GLY A 20 35.91 13.44 -6.09
CA GLY A 20 36.45 12.74 -4.93
C GLY A 20 36.08 11.26 -5.01
N VAL A 21 37.06 10.40 -5.34
CA VAL A 21 36.90 8.95 -5.27
C VAL A 21 37.33 8.50 -3.87
N ALA A 22 36.37 8.09 -3.04
CA ALA A 22 36.64 7.43 -1.77
C ALA A 22 36.77 5.92 -2.01
N ILE A 23 37.98 5.38 -1.85
CA ILE A 23 38.24 3.94 -1.85
C ILE A 23 38.04 3.45 -0.41
N PHE A 24 36.92 2.78 -0.13
CA PHE A 24 36.77 2.00 1.10
C PHE A 24 37.36 0.61 0.88
N GLY A 25 38.51 0.35 1.52
CA GLY A 25 39.10 -0.97 1.58
C GLY A 25 38.26 -1.89 2.46
N VAL A 26 37.77 -2.99 1.89
CA VAL A 26 37.16 -4.10 2.63
C VAL A 26 38.28 -5.08 2.99
N ALA A 27 38.63 -5.14 4.28
CA ALA A 27 39.40 -6.24 4.84
C ALA A 27 38.42 -7.33 5.29
N ILE A 28 38.42 -8.45 4.57
CA ILE A 28 37.78 -9.70 4.98
C ILE A 28 38.70 -10.43 5.97
N VAL A 29 38.31 -10.49 7.24
CA VAL A 29 38.86 -11.43 8.22
C VAL A 29 37.80 -12.51 8.46
N SER A 30 38.18 -13.73 8.10
CA SER A 30 37.51 -14.97 8.43
C SER A 30 37.98 -15.46 9.79
N CYS A 31 37.07 -15.93 10.65
CA CYS A 31 37.32 -17.05 11.57
C CYS A 31 36.00 -17.59 12.12
N SER A 32 35.98 -18.92 12.23
CA SER A 32 34.83 -19.81 12.40
C SER A 32 34.36 -20.01 13.86
N ASP A 33 33.09 -20.42 13.94
CA ASP A 33 32.44 -21.42 14.80
C ASP A 33 32.83 -21.64 16.28
N GLU A 34 31.77 -21.71 17.10
CA GLU A 34 31.36 -22.80 18.01
C GLU A 34 30.92 -22.29 19.41
N GLY A 35 29.83 -22.88 19.93
CA GLY A 35 29.70 -23.04 21.39
C GLY A 35 28.37 -22.67 22.05
N THR A 36 27.41 -23.61 21.99
CA THR A 36 26.64 -24.16 23.12
C THR A 36 25.77 -23.30 24.05
N SER A 37 24.53 -23.81 24.16
CA SER A 37 23.56 -23.76 25.27
C SER A 37 24.10 -23.60 26.70
N GLU A 38 23.32 -22.95 27.57
CA GLU A 38 22.59 -23.64 28.65
C GLU A 38 21.60 -22.72 29.39
N ALA A 39 20.60 -23.36 29.97
CA ALA A 39 19.47 -22.78 30.69
C ALA A 39 19.79 -22.53 32.18
N SER A 40 18.89 -21.76 32.82
CA SER A 40 18.14 -22.18 34.03
C SER A 40 18.29 -21.32 35.29
N THR A 41 17.14 -21.25 36.00
CA THR A 41 16.90 -20.92 37.43
C THR A 41 16.81 -19.43 37.83
N SER A 42 15.64 -18.88 38.20
CA SER A 42 14.77 -19.07 39.40
C SER A 42 15.15 -18.15 40.58
N SER A 43 14.19 -17.33 41.05
CA SER A 43 13.87 -17.01 42.46
C SER A 43 13.23 -15.62 42.60
N THR A 44 11.92 -15.49 42.85
CA THR A 44 11.21 -15.33 44.16
C THR A 44 11.14 -13.89 44.72
N GLN A 45 9.89 -13.49 44.98
CA GLN A 45 9.27 -12.29 45.58
C GLN A 45 9.80 -11.84 46.96
N PRO A 46 9.53 -10.60 47.45
CA PRO A 46 8.26 -10.25 48.16
C PRO A 46 7.75 -8.80 47.92
N SER A 47 6.43 -8.56 47.76
CA SER A 47 5.42 -8.05 48.72
C SER A 47 5.73 -6.74 49.48
N SER A 48 4.94 -5.69 49.24
CA SER A 48 4.51 -4.73 50.29
C SER A 48 3.24 -3.96 49.93
N THR A 49 2.26 -4.04 50.83
CA THR A 49 0.98 -3.31 50.92
C THR A 49 1.20 -1.83 51.27
N THR A 50 0.39 -0.89 50.75
CA THR A 50 -0.07 0.30 51.49
C THR A 50 -1.33 0.90 50.83
N THR A 51 -2.33 1.13 51.67
CA THR A 51 -3.61 1.78 51.41
C THR A 51 -3.50 3.27 51.72
N THR A 52 -3.93 4.18 50.83
CA THR A 52 -4.58 5.43 51.26
C THR A 52 -5.43 6.09 50.17
N SER A 53 -6.44 6.81 50.63
CA SER A 53 -7.64 7.32 49.96
C SER A 53 -7.58 8.84 49.68
N ALA A 54 -8.51 9.28 48.82
CA ALA A 54 -9.14 10.61 48.70
C ALA A 54 -8.51 11.61 47.69
N ALA A 55 -9.29 11.99 46.68
CA ALA A 55 -10.17 13.17 46.71
C ALA A 55 -10.69 13.46 45.29
N ALA A 56 -12.02 13.46 45.11
CA ALA A 56 -12.66 13.81 43.86
C ALA A 56 -12.80 15.33 43.75
N THR A 57 -12.11 15.91 42.77
CA THR A 57 -12.31 17.30 42.34
C THR A 57 -13.25 17.29 41.15
N THR A 58 -14.44 17.86 41.34
CA THR A 58 -15.44 18.06 40.29
C THR A 58 -14.97 19.18 39.36
N THR A 59 -14.42 18.81 38.20
CA THR A 59 -14.19 19.72 37.09
C THR A 59 -15.39 19.65 36.15
N THR A 60 -16.10 20.76 36.00
CA THR A 60 -17.18 20.95 35.03
C THR A 60 -16.61 20.83 33.62
N ALA A 61 -16.91 19.73 32.94
CA ALA A 61 -16.56 19.53 31.54
C ALA A 61 -17.53 20.33 30.65
N THR A 62 -16.99 21.29 29.90
CA THR A 62 -17.64 21.92 28.76
C THR A 62 -17.96 20.85 27.73
N VAL A 63 -19.25 20.63 27.45
CA VAL A 63 -19.68 19.75 26.36
C VAL A 63 -19.38 20.46 25.04
N VAL A 64 -18.26 20.10 24.41
CA VAL A 64 -18.05 20.36 22.99
C VAL A 64 -18.82 19.30 22.24
N SER A 65 -19.92 19.71 21.60
CA SER A 65 -20.71 18.87 20.73
C SER A 65 -19.97 18.71 19.40
N THR A 66 -19.13 17.70 19.28
CA THR A 66 -18.73 17.14 17.98
C THR A 66 -19.63 15.95 17.73
N THR A 67 -20.71 16.15 16.99
CA THR A 67 -21.50 15.03 16.50
C THR A 67 -20.62 14.30 15.49
N ALA A 68 -19.99 13.21 15.92
CA ALA A 68 -19.38 12.27 14.99
C ALA A 68 -20.46 11.85 13.97
N PRO A 69 -20.14 11.78 12.67
CA PRO A 69 -21.10 11.31 11.68
C PRO A 69 -21.62 9.93 12.10
N PRO A 70 -22.88 9.60 11.79
CA PRO A 70 -23.43 8.29 12.11
C PRO A 70 -22.53 7.22 11.47
N ILE A 71 -22.05 6.30 12.30
CA ILE A 71 -21.35 5.10 11.86
C ILE A 71 -22.35 4.34 10.99
N THR A 72 -22.19 4.38 9.68
CA THR A 72 -23.03 3.60 8.77
C THR A 72 -22.44 2.21 8.67
N ASP A 73 -23.26 1.16 8.83
CA ASP A 73 -22.88 -0.24 8.59
C ASP A 73 -22.55 -0.53 7.09
N VAL A 74 -22.34 0.51 6.27
CA VAL A 74 -22.07 0.41 4.85
C VAL A 74 -20.57 0.65 4.63
N VAL A 75 -19.88 -0.39 4.20
CA VAL A 75 -18.50 -0.26 3.73
C VAL A 75 -18.52 0.51 2.41
N THR A 76 -17.66 1.51 2.28
CA THR A 76 -17.52 2.27 1.04
C THR A 76 -16.05 2.46 0.68
N SER A 77 -15.78 2.75 -0.59
CA SER A 77 -14.44 3.07 -1.05
C SER A 77 -14.39 4.33 -1.90
N LYS A 78 -13.26 5.04 -1.82
CA LYS A 78 -12.95 6.19 -2.67
C LYS A 78 -11.57 6.01 -3.28
N ARG A 79 -11.46 6.41 -4.54
CA ARG A 79 -10.20 6.51 -5.27
C ARG A 79 -9.48 7.79 -4.88
N VAL A 80 -8.19 7.67 -4.59
CA VAL A 80 -7.25 8.79 -4.57
C VAL A 80 -6.62 8.84 -5.95
N ASP A 81 -7.06 9.79 -6.78
CA ASP A 81 -6.51 9.98 -8.12
C ASP A 81 -5.18 10.75 -8.04
N LEU A 82 -4.09 10.07 -8.40
CA LEU A 82 -2.73 10.62 -8.40
C LEU A 82 -2.21 10.85 -9.83
N GLY A 83 -3.13 10.93 -10.80
CA GLY A 83 -2.84 11.12 -12.21
C GLY A 83 -2.70 9.80 -12.94
N PHE A 84 -1.49 9.22 -12.94
CA PHE A 84 -1.25 7.98 -13.68
C PHE A 84 -1.41 6.72 -12.84
N VAL A 85 -1.35 6.83 -11.51
CA VAL A 85 -1.51 5.75 -10.54
C VAL A 85 -2.62 6.12 -9.55
N SER A 86 -3.19 5.13 -8.87
CA SER A 86 -4.25 5.32 -7.90
C SER A 86 -3.89 4.67 -6.57
N ALA A 87 -4.32 5.30 -5.48
CA ALA A 87 -4.49 4.65 -4.20
C ALA A 87 -5.99 4.60 -3.86
N TYR A 88 -6.38 3.82 -2.86
CA TYR A 88 -7.77 3.71 -2.46
C TYR A 88 -7.92 3.75 -0.95
N ILE A 89 -9.06 4.28 -0.50
CA ILE A 89 -9.44 4.32 0.91
C ILE A 89 -10.76 3.60 1.06
N VAL A 90 -10.77 2.57 1.89
CA VAL A 90 -11.98 1.83 2.30
C VAL A 90 -12.38 2.28 3.70
N ASP A 91 -13.58 2.83 3.85
CA ASP A 91 -14.17 3.15 5.16
C ASP A 91 -15.03 1.97 5.62
N ARG A 92 -14.70 1.46 6.81
CA ARG A 92 -15.35 0.32 7.47
C ARG A 92 -16.36 0.74 8.54
N GLY A 93 -16.51 2.04 8.78
CA GLY A 93 -17.28 2.59 9.88
C GLY A 93 -16.47 2.73 11.17
N ASP A 94 -15.67 1.72 11.53
CA ASP A 94 -14.81 1.68 12.72
C ASP A 94 -13.33 1.96 12.46
N GLY A 95 -12.94 2.11 11.19
CA GLY A 95 -11.58 2.45 10.78
C GLY A 95 -11.43 2.54 9.27
N LEU A 96 -10.25 2.97 8.82
CA LEU A 96 -9.87 3.10 7.42
C LEU A 96 -8.80 2.09 7.04
N VAL A 97 -8.95 1.53 5.84
CA VAL A 97 -7.91 0.78 5.13
C VAL A 97 -7.44 1.60 3.94
N VAL A 98 -6.13 1.80 3.83
CA VAL A 98 -5.49 2.41 2.66
C VAL A 98 -4.87 1.31 1.80
N VAL A 99 -5.26 1.25 0.53
CA VAL A 99 -4.69 0.33 -0.48
C VAL A 99 -3.77 1.14 -1.38
N ASP A 100 -2.48 0.78 -1.37
CA ASP A 100 -1.38 1.54 -1.95
C ASP A 100 -1.27 2.99 -1.44
N THR A 101 -0.13 3.60 -1.69
CA THR A 101 0.20 4.96 -1.20
C THR A 101 0.66 5.90 -2.30
N GLY A 102 0.74 5.42 -3.55
CA GLY A 102 1.15 6.22 -4.68
C GLY A 102 2.64 6.54 -4.69
N VAL A 103 3.02 7.46 -5.58
CA VAL A 103 4.37 8.04 -5.64
C VAL A 103 4.70 8.91 -4.42
N GLY A 104 5.98 9.22 -4.20
CA GLY A 104 6.39 10.15 -3.16
C GLY A 104 5.69 11.52 -3.26
N GLY A 105 5.12 11.99 -2.15
CA GLY A 105 4.35 13.24 -2.08
C GLY A 105 2.84 13.08 -2.12
N SER A 106 2.33 11.84 -2.28
CA SER A 106 0.89 11.55 -2.35
C SER A 106 0.13 11.70 -1.04
N ALA A 107 0.81 11.78 0.11
CA ALA A 107 0.17 11.87 1.43
C ALA A 107 -0.89 12.98 1.54
N ALA A 108 -0.65 14.16 0.93
CA ALA A 108 -1.62 15.26 0.96
C ALA A 108 -2.92 14.94 0.17
N ALA A 109 -2.81 14.22 -0.95
CA ALA A 109 -3.97 13.78 -1.73
C ALA A 109 -4.75 12.69 -0.99
N ILE A 110 -4.05 11.74 -0.35
CA ILE A 110 -4.67 10.73 0.51
C ILE A 110 -5.42 11.42 1.66
N GLN A 111 -4.79 12.39 2.33
CA GLN A 111 -5.42 13.16 3.41
C GLN A 111 -6.71 13.84 2.94
N ALA A 112 -6.71 14.46 1.75
CA ALA A 112 -7.91 15.10 1.22
C ALA A 112 -9.09 14.12 1.12
N VAL A 113 -8.84 12.89 0.63
CA VAL A 113 -9.90 11.87 0.53
C VAL A 113 -10.32 11.34 1.91
N ILE A 114 -9.41 11.20 2.87
CA ILE A 114 -9.73 10.89 4.28
C ILE A 114 -10.69 11.94 4.86
N GLU A 115 -10.40 13.22 4.63
CA GLU A 115 -11.22 14.35 5.12
C GLU A 115 -12.60 14.38 4.47
N GLU A 116 -12.75 13.92 3.23
CA GLU A 116 -14.07 13.78 2.60
C GLU A 116 -14.96 12.72 3.26
N TYR A 117 -14.40 11.76 4.00
CA TYR A 117 -15.15 10.85 4.87
C TYR A 117 -15.46 11.47 6.25
N GLY A 118 -14.97 12.68 6.53
CA GLY A 118 -15.02 13.29 7.86
C GLY A 118 -14.12 12.56 8.87
N ARG A 119 -13.09 11.87 8.38
CA ARG A 119 -12.12 11.10 9.16
C ARG A 119 -10.79 11.83 9.27
N SER A 120 -9.84 11.21 9.97
CA SER A 120 -8.48 11.70 10.16
C SER A 120 -7.46 10.56 10.01
N TRP A 121 -6.18 10.89 10.01
CA TRP A 121 -5.10 9.89 10.00
C TRP A 121 -5.13 8.95 11.21
N ALA A 122 -5.72 9.37 12.33
CA ALA A 122 -5.89 8.50 13.50
C ALA A 122 -6.90 7.38 13.27
N ASP A 123 -7.77 7.50 12.25
CA ASP A 123 -8.72 6.46 11.87
C ASP A 123 -8.10 5.43 10.90
N VAL A 124 -6.90 5.68 10.38
CA VAL A 124 -6.20 4.74 9.48
C VAL A 124 -5.52 3.66 10.32
N GLY A 125 -6.10 2.46 10.32
CA GLY A 125 -5.57 1.30 11.03
C GLY A 125 -4.74 0.36 10.17
N TYR A 126 -4.93 0.40 8.84
CA TYR A 126 -4.33 -0.56 7.93
C TYR A 126 -3.83 0.12 6.65
N VAL A 127 -2.59 -0.18 6.27
CA VAL A 127 -2.02 0.16 4.95
C VAL A 127 -1.59 -1.12 4.27
N ILE A 128 -2.21 -1.45 3.13
CA ILE A 128 -1.95 -2.68 2.37
C ILE A 128 -1.32 -2.28 1.02
N ALA A 129 -0.09 -2.71 0.78
CA ALA A 129 0.59 -2.53 -0.51
C ALA A 129 0.33 -3.73 -1.42
N THR A 130 -0.09 -3.46 -2.66
CA THR A 130 -0.33 -4.49 -3.67
C THR A 130 0.96 -5.12 -4.16
N HIS A 131 2.02 -4.33 -4.33
CA HIS A 131 3.36 -4.77 -4.73
C HIS A 131 4.43 -3.71 -4.44
N ASP A 132 5.70 -4.02 -4.70
CA ASP A 132 6.86 -3.21 -4.28
C ASP A 132 7.27 -2.06 -5.23
N HIS A 133 6.49 -1.75 -6.27
CA HIS A 133 6.89 -0.69 -7.20
C HIS A 133 6.79 0.73 -6.61
N PRO A 134 7.72 1.63 -6.96
CA PRO A 134 7.81 2.96 -6.34
C PRO A 134 6.60 3.87 -6.54
N ASP A 135 5.80 3.64 -7.58
CA ASP A 135 4.56 4.37 -7.83
C ASP A 135 3.38 3.89 -6.99
N HIS A 136 3.52 2.77 -6.27
CA HIS A 136 2.52 2.25 -5.34
C HIS A 136 2.95 2.44 -3.88
N VAL A 137 4.24 2.30 -3.56
CA VAL A 137 4.75 2.41 -2.18
C VAL A 137 5.58 3.67 -1.92
N GLY A 138 5.68 4.58 -2.88
CA GLY A 138 6.54 5.76 -2.82
C GLY A 138 6.18 6.75 -1.72
N SER A 139 4.91 6.83 -1.29
CA SER A 139 4.49 7.67 -0.17
C SER A 139 4.37 6.92 1.16
N LEU A 140 4.73 5.63 1.23
CA LEU A 140 4.46 4.76 2.37
C LEU A 140 4.94 5.36 3.68
N ASN A 141 6.22 5.71 3.80
CA ASN A 141 6.76 6.22 5.07
C ASN A 141 6.17 7.58 5.47
N ALA A 142 5.79 8.44 4.50
CA ALA A 142 5.10 9.68 4.79
C ALA A 142 3.68 9.42 5.32
N VAL A 143 2.98 8.41 4.78
CA VAL A 143 1.68 7.96 5.31
C VAL A 143 1.85 7.40 6.72
N LEU A 144 2.85 6.55 6.99
CA LEU A 144 3.06 5.95 8.31
C LEU A 144 3.49 6.96 9.38
N ALA A 145 4.15 8.05 8.99
CA ALA A 145 4.45 9.16 9.89
C ALA A 145 3.19 9.91 10.37
N LEU A 146 2.11 9.87 9.57
CA LEU A 146 0.83 10.53 9.87
C LEU A 146 -0.16 9.57 10.52
N ALA A 147 -0.28 8.35 9.98
CA ALA A 147 -1.10 7.26 10.50
C ALA A 147 -0.32 6.45 11.54
N THR A 148 -0.11 7.05 12.71
CA THR A 148 0.79 6.50 13.74
C THR A 148 0.37 5.15 14.29
N ASP A 149 -0.90 4.79 14.17
CA ASP A 149 -1.45 3.53 14.66
C ASP A 149 -1.60 2.47 13.56
N ALA A 150 -1.28 2.81 12.29
CA ALA A 150 -1.51 1.91 11.17
C ALA A 150 -0.51 0.75 11.09
N ASP A 151 -1.02 -0.47 10.93
CA ASP A 151 -0.21 -1.62 10.57
C ASP A 151 -0.01 -1.71 9.05
N VAL A 152 1.14 -2.25 8.64
CA VAL A 152 1.57 -2.33 7.23
C VAL A 152 1.56 -3.77 6.77
N PHE A 153 1.00 -4.00 5.59
CA PHE A 153 0.86 -5.33 5.00
C PHE A 153 1.31 -5.32 3.55
N ALA A 154 1.91 -6.43 3.11
CA ALA A 154 2.26 -6.65 1.71
C ALA A 154 2.42 -8.15 1.43
N GLY A 155 2.36 -8.55 0.16
CA GLY A 155 2.65 -9.93 -0.23
C GLY A 155 4.05 -10.37 0.20
N SER A 156 4.14 -11.59 0.73
CA SER A 156 5.35 -12.10 1.40
C SER A 156 6.64 -11.99 0.57
N LEU A 157 6.56 -12.17 -0.76
CA LEU A 157 7.71 -12.14 -1.66
C LEU A 157 8.15 -10.72 -2.07
N ASP A 158 7.32 -9.70 -1.83
CA ASP A 158 7.61 -8.29 -2.11
C ASP A 158 7.92 -7.49 -0.84
N ALA A 159 7.47 -7.96 0.33
CA ALA A 159 7.64 -7.25 1.60
C ALA A 159 9.10 -6.84 1.91
N ALA A 160 10.08 -7.65 1.53
CA ALA A 160 11.51 -7.32 1.73
C ALA A 160 12.03 -6.23 0.77
N GLY A 161 11.36 -6.02 -0.38
CA GLY A 161 11.68 -4.97 -1.35
C GLY A 161 11.09 -3.61 -0.97
N ILE A 162 10.07 -3.58 -0.12
CA ILE A 162 9.42 -2.36 0.35
C ILE A 162 10.23 -1.73 1.49
N GLY A 163 10.78 -0.54 1.24
CA GLY A 163 11.56 0.23 2.22
C GLY A 163 10.69 0.89 3.31
N SER A 164 9.95 0.10 4.10
CA SER A 164 9.09 0.62 5.17
C SER A 164 9.86 0.94 6.46
N ASP A 165 9.51 2.05 7.10
CA ASP A 165 10.02 2.42 8.44
C ASP A 165 9.39 1.59 9.58
N ARG A 166 8.37 0.79 9.27
CA ARG A 166 7.69 -0.12 10.21
C ARG A 166 7.78 -1.57 9.72
N PRO A 167 7.68 -2.56 10.63
CA PRO A 167 7.58 -3.95 10.23
C PRO A 167 6.38 -4.18 9.31
N ILE A 168 6.60 -4.89 8.20
CA ILE A 168 5.55 -5.30 7.28
C ILE A 168 5.09 -6.70 7.69
N THR A 169 3.78 -6.83 7.94
CA THR A 169 3.13 -8.12 8.06
C THR A 169 3.01 -8.76 6.68
N GLN A 170 3.65 -9.90 6.51
CA GLN A 170 3.67 -10.62 5.23
C GLN A 170 2.36 -11.37 5.01
N LEU A 171 1.77 -11.17 3.83
CA LEU A 171 0.52 -11.80 3.42
C LEU A 171 0.77 -12.93 2.42
N SER A 172 -0.09 -13.94 2.49
CA SER A 172 -0.19 -15.09 1.59
C SER A 172 -1.57 -15.18 0.96
N ASP A 173 -1.71 -16.03 -0.06
CA ASP A 173 -2.99 -16.30 -0.72
C ASP A 173 -4.04 -16.79 0.29
N GLY A 174 -5.22 -16.18 0.28
CA GLY A 174 -6.35 -16.52 1.14
C GLY A 174 -6.31 -15.89 2.55
N ASP A 175 -5.28 -15.12 2.89
CA ASP A 175 -5.28 -14.34 4.13
C ASP A 175 -6.38 -13.28 4.11
N VAL A 176 -6.84 -12.85 5.28
CA VAL A 176 -7.87 -11.80 5.41
C VAL A 176 -7.38 -10.70 6.34
N VAL A 177 -7.38 -9.46 5.85
CA VAL A 177 -7.01 -8.26 6.62
C VAL A 177 -8.21 -7.31 6.68
N ASN A 178 -8.75 -7.11 7.88
CA ASN A 178 -9.90 -6.22 8.11
C ASN A 178 -11.05 -6.45 7.08
N GLY A 179 -11.42 -7.71 6.85
CA GLY A 179 -12.49 -8.10 5.91
C GLY A 179 -12.10 -8.10 4.43
N VAL A 180 -10.87 -7.74 4.07
CA VAL A 180 -10.32 -7.83 2.71
C VAL A 180 -9.62 -9.18 2.54
N GLU A 181 -10.08 -10.00 1.59
CA GLU A 181 -9.39 -11.23 1.19
C GLU A 181 -8.18 -10.92 0.29
N VAL A 182 -7.06 -11.54 0.60
CA VAL A 182 -5.82 -11.46 -0.18
C VAL A 182 -5.83 -12.55 -1.24
N ILE A 183 -5.67 -12.15 -2.49
CA ILE A 183 -5.50 -13.07 -3.61
C ILE A 183 -4.09 -12.88 -4.14
N ALA A 184 -3.24 -13.90 -3.99
CA ALA A 184 -1.93 -13.89 -4.61
C ALA A 184 -2.08 -13.87 -6.14
N THR A 185 -1.50 -12.85 -6.77
CA THR A 185 -1.55 -12.60 -8.21
C THR A 185 -0.15 -12.32 -8.76
N PRO A 186 0.79 -13.28 -8.61
CA PRO A 186 2.17 -13.11 -9.05
C PRO A 186 2.26 -12.91 -10.57
N GLY A 187 3.32 -12.25 -10.99
CA GLY A 187 3.68 -12.07 -12.39
C GLY A 187 4.17 -10.66 -12.67
N HIS A 188 3.36 -9.64 -12.32
CA HIS A 188 3.80 -8.24 -12.36
C HIS A 188 5.08 -8.06 -11.53
N THR A 189 4.96 -8.39 -10.24
CA THR A 189 6.06 -8.74 -9.34
C THR A 189 5.82 -10.15 -8.79
N LYS A 190 6.78 -10.71 -8.05
CA LYS A 190 6.65 -12.07 -7.50
C LYS A 190 5.69 -12.13 -6.32
N GLY A 191 5.65 -11.09 -5.51
CA GLY A 191 4.79 -10.95 -4.34
C GLY A 191 3.54 -10.12 -4.59
N HIS A 192 3.21 -9.81 -5.83
CA HIS A 192 2.02 -9.05 -6.17
C HIS A 192 0.76 -9.72 -5.59
N ILE A 193 -0.09 -8.93 -4.93
CA ILE A 193 -1.39 -9.33 -4.41
C ILE A 193 -2.50 -8.45 -4.98
N SER A 194 -3.64 -9.05 -5.21
CA SER A 194 -4.92 -8.36 -5.41
C SER A 194 -5.77 -8.53 -4.16
N LEU A 195 -6.69 -7.60 -3.93
CA LEU A 195 -7.46 -7.51 -2.71
C LEU A 195 -8.95 -7.55 -3.04
N LEU A 196 -9.65 -8.57 -2.57
CA LEU A 196 -11.09 -8.71 -2.76
C LEU A 196 -11.83 -8.29 -1.50
N ASP A 197 -12.62 -7.24 -1.63
CA ASP A 197 -13.54 -6.81 -0.62
C ASP A 197 -14.97 -7.23 -1.00
N PRO A 198 -15.71 -7.96 -0.14
CA PRO A 198 -17.03 -8.47 -0.48
C PRO A 198 -18.09 -7.37 -0.64
N ASP A 199 -17.92 -6.22 0.02
CA ASP A 199 -18.88 -5.12 0.01
C ASP A 199 -18.51 -4.04 -1.03
N VAL A 200 -17.23 -3.97 -1.41
CA VAL A 200 -16.71 -2.97 -2.34
C VAL A 200 -16.42 -3.54 -3.73
N GLY A 201 -15.58 -4.57 -3.84
CA GLY A 201 -15.11 -5.10 -5.12
C GLY A 201 -13.63 -5.50 -5.09
N LEU A 202 -13.06 -5.69 -6.27
CA LEU A 202 -11.67 -6.13 -6.44
C LEU A 202 -10.73 -4.95 -6.63
N PHE A 203 -9.71 -4.79 -5.78
CA PHE A 203 -8.53 -3.97 -6.07
C PHE A 203 -7.48 -4.87 -6.73
N SER A 204 -7.28 -4.73 -8.03
CA SER A 204 -6.42 -5.64 -8.79
C SER A 204 -4.94 -5.30 -8.70
N GLY A 205 -4.56 -4.13 -8.18
CA GLY A 205 -3.21 -3.59 -8.35
C GLY A 205 -2.89 -3.50 -9.84
N ASP A 206 -1.77 -4.10 -10.23
CA ASP A 206 -1.25 -4.11 -11.61
C ASP A 206 -1.42 -5.46 -12.31
N ALA A 207 -2.04 -6.45 -11.65
CA ALA A 207 -2.39 -7.72 -12.27
C ALA A 207 -3.40 -7.53 -13.43
N ILE A 208 -4.30 -6.57 -13.29
CA ILE A 208 -5.22 -6.07 -14.33
C ILE A 208 -5.20 -4.56 -14.23
N ASN A 209 -5.22 -3.87 -15.38
CA ASN A 209 -5.25 -2.41 -15.45
C ASN A 209 -6.55 -1.93 -16.11
N GLY A 210 -6.88 -0.66 -15.87
CA GLY A 210 -7.96 0.02 -16.55
C GLY A 210 -7.56 0.46 -17.96
N ALA A 211 -8.50 0.38 -18.88
CA ALA A 211 -8.43 0.97 -20.21
C ALA A 211 -9.70 1.80 -20.48
N ASP A 212 -9.77 2.47 -21.64
CA ASP A 212 -10.93 3.29 -22.04
C ASP A 212 -12.26 2.52 -21.92
N GLY A 213 -12.94 2.67 -20.78
CA GLY A 213 -14.21 2.01 -20.46
C GLY A 213 -14.14 0.50 -20.22
N GLY A 214 -12.98 -0.06 -19.89
CA GLY A 214 -12.84 -1.51 -19.69
C GLY A 214 -11.58 -1.95 -18.97
N VAL A 215 -11.27 -3.24 -19.10
CA VAL A 215 -10.08 -3.88 -18.52
C VAL A 215 -9.04 -4.18 -19.59
N ILE A 216 -7.77 -4.08 -19.23
CA ILE A 216 -6.64 -4.58 -20.01
C ILE A 216 -5.72 -5.40 -19.10
N GLY A 217 -5.03 -6.38 -19.68
CA GLY A 217 -4.13 -7.25 -18.95
C GLY A 217 -2.89 -6.55 -18.36
N PRO A 218 -1.97 -7.33 -17.78
CA PRO A 218 -0.72 -6.81 -17.23
C PRO A 218 0.10 -6.08 -18.29
N ASN A 219 0.75 -4.98 -17.92
CA ASN A 219 1.58 -4.24 -18.85
C ASN A 219 2.90 -5.01 -19.13
N PRO A 220 3.14 -5.49 -20.36
CA PRO A 220 4.29 -6.34 -20.67
C PRO A 220 5.64 -5.63 -20.53
N ARG A 221 5.65 -4.30 -20.45
CA ARG A 221 6.88 -3.53 -20.22
C ARG A 221 7.35 -3.56 -18.77
N PHE A 222 6.44 -3.75 -17.82
CA PHE A 222 6.70 -3.67 -16.38
C PHE A 222 6.42 -4.97 -15.64
N THR A 223 6.05 -6.03 -16.37
CA THR A 223 5.70 -7.33 -15.80
C THR A 223 6.90 -8.27 -15.86
N SER A 224 7.32 -8.77 -14.70
CA SER A 224 8.51 -9.62 -14.57
C SER A 224 8.34 -11.03 -15.17
N ASP A 225 7.14 -11.59 -15.07
CA ASP A 225 6.74 -12.88 -15.61
C ASP A 225 5.32 -12.78 -16.17
N LEU A 226 5.22 -12.64 -17.50
CA LEU A 226 3.94 -12.49 -18.19
C LEU A 226 3.07 -13.75 -18.10
N ALA A 227 3.67 -14.95 -18.15
CA ALA A 227 2.89 -16.19 -18.09
C ALA A 227 2.26 -16.37 -16.70
N ALA A 228 3.00 -16.03 -15.63
CA ALA A 228 2.44 -16.00 -14.29
C ALA A 228 1.36 -14.91 -14.15
N ALA A 229 1.57 -13.73 -14.75
CA ALA A 229 0.59 -12.64 -14.71
C ALA A 229 -0.71 -13.02 -15.43
N ASP A 230 -0.62 -13.66 -16.60
CA ASP A 230 -1.78 -14.15 -17.34
C ASP A 230 -2.54 -15.23 -16.54
N ALA A 231 -1.82 -16.13 -15.88
CA ALA A 231 -2.43 -17.11 -14.97
C ALA A 231 -3.13 -16.43 -13.78
N SER A 232 -2.59 -15.32 -13.28
CA SER A 232 -3.24 -14.50 -12.24
C SER A 232 -4.52 -13.84 -12.74
N VAL A 233 -4.57 -13.34 -13.98
CA VAL A 233 -5.81 -12.82 -14.59
C VAL A 233 -6.86 -13.92 -14.72
N VAL A 234 -6.46 -15.11 -15.17
CA VAL A 234 -7.35 -16.29 -15.25
C VAL A 234 -7.88 -16.69 -13.87
N LYS A 235 -7.03 -16.64 -12.83
CA LYS A 235 -7.45 -16.88 -11.45
C LYS A 235 -8.48 -15.84 -10.99
N LEU A 236 -8.23 -14.55 -11.22
CA LEU A 236 -9.16 -13.47 -10.84
C LEU A 236 -10.53 -13.61 -11.52
N ALA A 237 -10.58 -14.13 -12.76
CA ALA A 237 -11.84 -14.42 -13.46
C ALA A 237 -12.73 -15.48 -12.79
N THR A 238 -12.22 -16.22 -11.80
CA THR A 238 -13.00 -17.20 -11.02
C THR A 238 -13.75 -16.58 -9.84
N TYR A 239 -13.44 -15.34 -9.47
CA TYR A 239 -14.07 -14.61 -8.38
C TYR A 239 -15.26 -13.77 -8.88
N THR A 240 -16.15 -13.40 -7.95
CA THR A 240 -17.33 -12.57 -8.24
C THR A 240 -17.21 -11.21 -7.58
N TYR A 241 -17.35 -10.14 -8.37
CA TYR A 241 -17.31 -8.75 -7.94
C TYR A 241 -17.97 -7.87 -9.02
N GLU A 242 -18.71 -6.85 -8.59
CA GLU A 242 -19.36 -5.91 -9.51
C GLU A 242 -18.38 -4.82 -9.95
N GLN A 243 -17.55 -4.36 -9.02
CA GLN A 243 -16.59 -3.28 -9.21
C GLN A 243 -15.15 -3.81 -9.23
N ILE A 244 -14.30 -3.21 -10.05
CA ILE A 244 -12.86 -3.45 -10.07
C ILE A 244 -12.11 -2.11 -10.13
N PHE A 245 -11.11 -2.01 -9.28
CA PHE A 245 -10.28 -0.85 -9.01
C PHE A 245 -8.83 -1.18 -9.34
N PHE A 246 -8.16 -0.31 -10.08
CA PHE A 246 -6.84 -0.59 -10.67
C PHE A 246 -5.75 0.28 -10.05
N GLY A 247 -4.51 -0.19 -10.10
CA GLY A 247 -3.34 0.67 -9.93
C GLY A 247 -3.31 1.78 -10.97
N HIS A 248 -3.48 1.41 -12.24
CA HIS A 248 -3.49 2.33 -13.38
C HIS A 248 -4.80 2.28 -14.17
N GLY A 249 -5.30 3.45 -14.58
CA GLY A 249 -6.51 3.59 -15.39
C GLY A 249 -7.79 3.81 -14.58
N GLU A 250 -8.91 3.99 -15.29
CA GLU A 250 -10.21 4.27 -14.68
C GLU A 250 -10.88 3.00 -14.16
N PRO A 251 -11.44 3.00 -12.93
CA PRO A 251 -12.21 1.88 -12.39
C PRO A 251 -13.40 1.47 -13.26
N VAL A 252 -13.75 0.18 -13.22
CA VAL A 252 -15.01 -0.33 -13.78
C VAL A 252 -15.99 -0.53 -12.63
N LEU A 253 -17.05 0.28 -12.59
CA LEU A 253 -18.01 0.31 -11.49
C LEU A 253 -19.21 -0.64 -11.67
N THR A 254 -19.36 -1.24 -12.85
CA THR A 254 -20.42 -2.20 -13.15
C THR A 254 -19.92 -3.27 -14.11
N GLY A 255 -20.29 -4.53 -13.88
CA GLY A 255 -19.94 -5.65 -14.75
C GLY A 255 -18.46 -6.08 -14.67
N GLY A 256 -17.77 -5.81 -13.56
CA GLY A 256 -16.35 -6.15 -13.35
C GLY A 256 -16.02 -7.62 -13.65
N SER A 257 -16.75 -8.57 -13.04
CA SER A 257 -16.54 -10.01 -13.32
C SER A 257 -16.71 -10.38 -14.80
N ALA A 258 -17.69 -9.80 -15.49
CA ALA A 258 -17.92 -10.09 -16.91
C ALA A 258 -16.78 -9.56 -17.78
N ALA A 259 -16.25 -8.38 -17.46
CA ALA A 259 -15.12 -7.79 -18.16
C ALA A 259 -13.84 -8.61 -17.96
N VAL A 260 -13.53 -9.00 -16.73
CA VAL A 260 -12.33 -9.82 -16.43
C VAL A 260 -12.44 -11.21 -17.03
N LYS A 261 -13.62 -11.85 -17.02
CA LYS A 261 -13.83 -13.12 -17.70
C LYS A 261 -13.53 -13.04 -19.20
N LYS A 262 -14.04 -11.99 -19.87
CA LYS A 262 -13.76 -11.76 -21.29
C LYS A 262 -12.26 -11.55 -21.57
N LEU A 263 -11.55 -10.85 -20.67
CA LEU A 263 -10.10 -10.68 -20.78
C LEU A 263 -9.40 -12.03 -20.63
N ALA A 264 -9.72 -12.80 -19.59
CA ALA A 264 -9.13 -14.12 -19.34
C ALA A 264 -9.35 -15.11 -20.50
N ASP A 265 -10.53 -15.09 -21.14
CA ASP A 265 -10.83 -15.92 -22.31
C ASP A 265 -9.98 -15.56 -23.55
N SER A 266 -9.26 -14.44 -23.53
CA SER A 266 -8.43 -13.94 -24.64
C SER A 266 -6.92 -14.15 -24.48
N LEU A 267 -6.49 -14.68 -23.34
CA LEU A 267 -5.07 -14.94 -23.01
C LEU A 267 -4.59 -16.30 -23.51
#